data_AF-A0A538E0E8-F1
#
_entry.id   AF-A0A538E0E8-F1
#
_cell.length_a   1.000
_cell.length_b   1.000
_cell.length_c   1.000
_cell.angle_alpha   90.00
_cell.angle_beta   90.00
_cell.angle_gamma   90.00
#
_symmetry.space_group_name_H-M   'P 1'
#
loop_
_entity.id
_entity.type
_entity.pdbx_description
1 polymer ?
#
loop_
_entity_poly.entity_id
_entity_poly.type
_entity_poly.pdbx_seq_one_letter_code
_entity_poly.pdbx_strand_id
1 'polypeptide(L)'
;MPRYLIERTYTVDADTVPTVATRSKAIAHHRFPEIVWEHSHVVLDEDGTPKSFCIYAAPSEEIVREHATRLGDHTVEVIYEIAGDVTPDDFPLTADPG
;
A
#
# COMPACT_ATOMS: atom_id res chain seq x y z
N MET A 1 11.60 -11.86 -3.38
CA MET A 1 10.43 -11.86 -2.48
C MET A 1 9.29 -11.23 -3.26
N PRO A 2 8.08 -11.84 -3.29
CA PRO A 2 6.91 -11.23 -3.94
C PRO A 2 6.63 -9.84 -3.38
N ARG A 3 6.00 -8.99 -4.19
CA ARG A 3 5.62 -7.63 -3.82
C ARG A 3 4.10 -7.51 -3.92
N TYR A 4 3.50 -6.82 -2.97
CA TYR A 4 2.05 -6.68 -2.87
C TYR A 4 1.69 -5.21 -2.76
N LEU A 5 0.72 -4.79 -3.58
CA LEU A 5 0.02 -3.53 -3.43
C LEU A 5 -1.21 -3.77 -2.56
N ILE A 6 -1.39 -2.95 -1.53
CA ILE A 6 -2.61 -2.93 -0.73
C ILE A 6 -3.26 -1.55 -0.78
N GLU A 7 -4.54 -1.51 -1.13
CA GLU A 7 -5.39 -0.32 -1.00
C GLU A 7 -6.09 -0.34 0.35
N ARG A 8 -6.02 0.80 1.05
CA ARG A 8 -6.70 1.02 2.33
C ARG A 8 -7.54 2.28 2.27
N THR A 9 -8.78 2.21 2.73
CA THR A 9 -9.61 3.39 3.03
C THR A 9 -9.57 3.62 4.53
N TYR A 10 -9.05 4.76 4.99
CA TYR A 10 -8.93 5.04 6.43
C TYR A 10 -10.27 5.45 7.02
N THR A 11 -10.49 5.06 8.28
CA THR A 11 -11.68 5.48 9.06
C THR A 11 -11.38 6.68 9.96
N VAL A 12 -10.24 7.35 9.73
CA VAL A 12 -9.74 8.51 10.46
C VAL A 12 -9.49 9.66 9.50
N ASP A 13 -9.41 10.88 10.03
CA ASP A 13 -9.09 12.07 9.23
C ASP A 13 -7.65 12.06 8.69
N ALA A 14 -7.42 12.81 7.62
CA ALA A 14 -6.12 12.87 6.92
C ALA A 14 -4.95 13.26 7.85
N ASP A 15 -5.17 14.19 8.78
CA ASP A 15 -4.19 14.62 9.78
C ASP A 15 -3.78 13.49 10.75
N THR A 16 -4.59 12.44 10.88
CA THR A 16 -4.32 11.30 11.77
C THR A 16 -3.52 10.20 11.06
N VAL A 17 -3.48 10.18 9.73
CA VAL A 17 -2.78 9.16 8.92
C VAL A 17 -1.30 8.99 9.31
N PRO A 18 -0.50 10.05 9.59
CA PRO A 18 0.88 9.89 10.06
C PRO A 18 1.02 9.08 11.35
N THR A 19 0.05 9.20 12.26
CA THR A 19 0.01 8.41 13.51
C THR A 19 -0.27 6.94 13.22
N VAL A 20 -1.22 6.66 12.32
CA VAL A 20 -1.53 5.29 11.87
C VAL A 20 -0.32 4.67 11.16
N ALA A 21 0.36 5.42 10.28
CA ALA A 21 1.58 4.99 9.59
C ALA A 21 2.72 4.66 10.56
N THR A 22 2.89 5.47 11.63
CA THR A 22 3.89 5.22 12.67
C THR A 22 3.61 3.90 13.41
N ARG A 23 2.34 3.64 13.77
CA ARG A 23 1.91 2.37 14.37
C ARG A 23 2.11 1.19 13.42
N SER A 24 1.76 1.36 12.14
CA SER A 24 1.95 0.37 11.08
C SER A 24 3.40 -0.10 11.00
N LYS A 25 4.36 0.85 10.99
CA LYS A 25 5.79 0.58 10.97
C LYS A 25 6.25 -0.18 12.22
N ALA A 26 5.78 0.21 13.41
CA ALA A 26 6.13 -0.47 14.66
C ALA A 26 5.60 -1.91 14.70
N ILE A 27 4.35 -2.12 14.25
CA ILE A 27 3.75 -3.46 14.17
C ILE A 27 4.53 -4.35 13.20
N ALA A 28 4.86 -3.83 12.00
CA ALA A 28 5.66 -4.57 11.03
C ALA A 28 7.01 -4.98 11.64
N HIS A 29 7.75 -4.03 12.21
CA HIS A 29 9.07 -4.28 12.79
C HIS A 29 9.06 -5.32 13.92
N HIS A 30 8.07 -5.29 14.81
CA HIS A 30 8.06 -6.15 16.00
C HIS A 30 7.27 -7.45 15.84
N ARG A 31 6.30 -7.52 14.92
CA ARG A 31 5.35 -8.64 14.83
C ARG A 31 5.33 -9.32 13.46
N PHE A 32 5.79 -8.65 12.42
CA PHE A 32 5.84 -9.18 11.05
C PHE A 32 7.20 -8.89 10.41
N PRO A 33 8.31 -9.39 11.00
CA PRO A 33 9.66 -9.13 10.52
C PRO A 33 9.91 -9.63 9.09
N GLU A 34 9.04 -10.51 8.55
CA GLU A 34 9.10 -10.93 7.15
C GLU A 34 8.49 -9.94 6.14
N ILE A 35 7.82 -8.88 6.62
CA ILE A 35 7.28 -7.81 5.77
C ILE A 35 8.29 -6.66 5.69
N VAL A 36 8.57 -6.20 4.47
CA VAL A 36 9.29 -4.95 4.22
C VAL A 36 8.32 -3.96 3.61
N TRP A 37 8.09 -2.84 4.31
CA TRP A 37 7.37 -1.70 3.72
C TRP A 37 8.31 -0.92 2.82
N GLU A 38 8.02 -0.86 1.52
CA GLU A 38 8.85 -0.14 0.57
C GLU A 38 8.50 1.35 0.53
N HIS A 39 7.24 1.67 0.20
CA HIS A 39 6.71 3.02 0.17
C HIS A 39 5.18 3.00 0.12
N SER A 40 4.57 4.18 0.20
CA SER A 40 3.13 4.36 0.05
C SER A 40 2.80 5.65 -0.68
N HIS A 41 1.71 5.62 -1.45
CA HIS A 41 1.01 6.82 -1.88
C HIS A 41 -0.19 7.02 -0.94
N VAL A 42 -0.30 8.21 -0.36
CA VAL A 42 -1.49 8.63 0.40
C VAL A 42 -2.24 9.63 -0.45
N VAL A 43 -3.53 9.42 -0.62
CA VAL A 43 -4.40 10.25 -1.45
C VAL A 43 -5.65 10.64 -0.68
N LEU A 44 -6.37 11.63 -1.18
CA LEU A 44 -7.72 11.96 -0.75
C LEU A 44 -8.67 11.58 -1.88
N ASP A 45 -9.73 10.85 -1.53
CA ASP A 45 -10.82 10.53 -2.44
C ASP A 45 -11.72 11.76 -2.70
N GLU A 46 -12.79 11.62 -3.50
CA GLU A 46 -13.65 12.74 -3.93
C GLU A 46 -14.28 13.48 -2.73
N ASP A 47 -14.65 12.74 -1.68
CA ASP A 47 -15.23 13.27 -0.45
C ASP A 47 -14.18 13.70 0.59
N GLY A 48 -12.89 13.75 0.21
CA GLY A 48 -11.79 14.07 1.11
C GLY A 48 -11.38 12.93 2.05
N THR A 49 -11.94 11.72 1.87
CA THR A 49 -11.60 10.55 2.67
C THR A 49 -10.17 10.10 2.35
N PRO A 50 -9.27 9.96 3.34
CA PRO A 50 -7.92 9.51 3.08
C PRO A 50 -7.89 8.02 2.69
N LYS A 51 -7.14 7.73 1.63
CA LYS A 51 -6.79 6.38 1.19
C LYS A 51 -5.27 6.23 1.11
N SER A 52 -4.78 5.00 1.14
CA SER A 52 -3.38 4.72 0.79
C SER A 52 -3.22 3.50 -0.09
N PHE A 53 -2.24 3.57 -0.98
CA PHE A 53 -1.71 2.48 -1.76
C PHE A 53 -0.31 2.17 -1.24
N CYS A 54 -0.16 1.08 -0.50
CA CYS A 54 1.11 0.71 0.12
C CYS A 54 1.73 -0.46 -0.64
N ILE A 55 3.05 -0.41 -0.82
CA ILE A 55 3.82 -1.47 -1.45
C ILE A 55 4.63 -2.21 -0.37
N TYR A 56 4.40 -3.52 -0.27
CA TYR A 56 5.07 -4.40 0.68
C TYR A 56 5.77 -5.55 -0.04
N ALA A 57 7.04 -5.82 0.28
CA ALA A 57 7.62 -7.13 0.00
C ALA A 57 7.28 -8.08 1.16
N ALA A 58 6.72 -9.24 0.84
CA ALA A 58 6.27 -10.23 1.82
C ALA A 58 6.29 -11.64 1.20
N PRO A 59 6.28 -12.73 1.98
CA PRO A 59 6.27 -14.08 1.44
C PRO A 59 4.89 -14.53 0.92
N SER A 60 3.80 -13.87 1.31
CA SER A 60 2.43 -14.16 0.84
C SER A 60 1.46 -12.98 1.07
N GLU A 61 0.35 -12.97 0.32
CA GLU A 61 -0.76 -12.03 0.50
C GLU A 61 -1.36 -12.11 1.93
N GLU A 62 -1.47 -13.33 2.46
CA GLU A 62 -2.07 -13.59 3.78
C GLU A 62 -1.35 -12.82 4.89
N ILE A 63 -0.01 -12.76 4.84
CA ILE A 63 0.78 -12.03 5.84
C ILE A 63 0.56 -10.51 5.74
N VAL A 64 0.43 -9.96 4.53
CA VAL A 64 0.10 -8.54 4.32
C VAL A 64 -1.30 -8.24 4.87
N ARG A 65 -2.26 -9.14 4.64
CA ARG A 65 -3.63 -9.03 5.16
C ARG A 65 -3.65 -9.08 6.68
N GLU A 66 -2.94 -10.01 7.31
CA GLU A 66 -2.87 -10.10 8.77
C GLU A 66 -2.25 -8.84 9.39
N HIS A 67 -1.16 -8.31 8.81
CA HIS A 67 -0.56 -7.04 9.24
C HIS A 67 -1.57 -5.89 9.18
N ALA A 68 -2.29 -5.77 8.07
CA ALA A 68 -3.32 -4.74 7.89
C ALA A 68 -4.45 -4.89 8.92
N THR A 69 -4.96 -6.10 9.13
CA THR A 69 -5.99 -6.39 10.14
C THR A 69 -5.53 -6.04 11.55
N ARG A 70 -4.27 -6.32 11.92
CA ARG A 70 -3.75 -5.95 13.25
C ARG A 70 -3.54 -4.45 13.43
N LEU A 71 -3.30 -3.71 12.36
CA LEU A 71 -3.15 -2.27 12.41
C LEU A 71 -4.48 -1.57 12.74
N GLY A 72 -5.57 -1.94 12.04
CA GLY A 72 -6.88 -1.31 12.21
C GLY A 72 -6.93 0.14 11.71
N ASP A 73 -7.98 0.89 12.05
CA ASP A 73 -8.21 2.28 11.63
C ASP A 73 -8.36 2.48 10.09
N HIS A 74 -8.64 1.40 9.37
CA HIS A 74 -8.91 1.38 7.93
C HIS A 74 -9.69 0.12 7.52
N THR A 75 -10.28 0.17 6.33
CA THR A 75 -10.77 -1.00 5.58
C THR A 75 -9.73 -1.38 4.52
N VAL A 76 -9.52 -2.68 4.30
CA VAL A 76 -8.71 -3.19 3.18
C VAL A 76 -9.62 -3.40 1.99
N GLU A 77 -9.47 -2.58 0.95
CA GLU A 77 -10.30 -2.68 -0.25
C GLU A 77 -9.81 -3.83 -1.13
N VAL A 78 -8.49 -3.88 -1.36
CA VAL A 78 -7.87 -4.90 -2.21
C VAL A 78 -6.41 -5.12 -1.86
N ILE A 79 -5.93 -6.33 -2.16
CA ILE A 79 -4.51 -6.68 -2.17
C ILE A 79 -4.22 -7.37 -3.51
N TYR A 80 -3.19 -6.93 -4.21
CA TYR A 80 -2.71 -7.54 -5.45
C TYR A 80 -1.23 -7.88 -5.34
N GLU A 81 -0.83 -9.03 -5.87
CA GLU A 81 0.58 -9.27 -6.18
C GLU A 81 1.00 -8.42 -7.38
N ILE A 82 2.13 -7.73 -7.24
CA ILE A 82 2.69 -6.87 -8.27
C ILE A 82 3.49 -7.73 -9.24
N ALA A 83 3.05 -7.81 -10.49
CA ALA A 83 3.74 -8.55 -11.55
C ALA A 83 5.02 -7.84 -12.05
N GLY A 84 5.09 -6.51 -11.90
CA GLY A 84 6.24 -5.69 -12.28
C GLY A 84 5.89 -4.20 -12.22
N ASP A 85 6.92 -3.35 -12.23
CA ASP A 85 6.78 -1.91 -12.41
C ASP A 85 7.25 -1.55 -13.82
N VAL A 86 6.60 -0.56 -14.41
CA VAL A 86 6.97 -0.03 -15.71
C VAL A 86 7.00 1.49 -15.64
N THR A 87 7.90 2.08 -16.40
CA THR A 87 8.04 3.52 -16.58
C THR A 87 7.81 3.86 -18.05
N PRO A 88 7.53 5.14 -18.39
CA PRO A 88 7.41 5.54 -19.79
C PRO A 88 8.64 5.16 -20.65
N ASP A 89 9.85 5.16 -20.06
CA ASP A 89 11.10 4.79 -20.74
C ASP A 89 11.17 3.31 -21.18
N ASP A 90 10.37 2.41 -20.58
CA ASP A 90 10.29 1.01 -20.99
C ASP A 90 9.53 0.83 -22.32
N PHE A 91 8.84 1.88 -22.78
CA PHE A 91 7.98 1.84 -23.96
C PHE A 91 8.46 2.84 -25.03
N PRO A 92 8.99 2.37 -26.17
CA PRO A 92 9.46 3.27 -27.21
C PRO A 92 8.31 4.11 -27.78
N LEU A 93 8.58 5.39 -28.04
CA LEU A 93 7.64 6.27 -28.73
C LEU A 93 7.34 5.70 -30.12
N THR A 94 6.06 5.43 -30.38
CA THR A 94 5.57 5.08 -31.71
C THR A 94 5.16 6.33 -32.48
N ALA A 95 4.89 6.19 -33.79
CA ALA A 95 4.20 7.23 -34.51
C ALA A 95 2.83 7.53 -33.85
N ASP A 96 2.35 8.77 -34.02
CA ASP A 96 1.06 9.22 -33.52
C ASP A 96 -0.07 8.28 -34.02
N PRO A 97 -0.91 7.74 -33.13
CA PRO A 97 -1.96 6.80 -33.52
C PRO A 97 -3.21 7.49 -34.11
N GLY A 98 -3.27 8.83 -34.12
CA GLY A 98 -4.41 9.64 -34.58
C GLY A 98 -5.27 10.20 -33.47
#